data_AF-A0A8T5UN63-F1
#
_entry.id   AF-A0A8T5UN63-F1
#
_cell.length_a   1.000
_cell.length_b   1.000
_cell.length_c   1.000
_cell.angle_alpha   90.00
_cell.angle_beta   90.00
_cell.angle_gamma   90.00
#
_symmetry.space_group_name_H-M   'P 1'
#
loop_
_entity.id
_entity.type
_entity.pdbx_description
1 polymer ?
#
loop_
_entity_poly.entity_id
_entity_poly.type
_entity_poly.pdbx_seq_one_letter_code
_entity_poly.pdbx_strand_id
1 'polypeptide(L)' 'MKIPKLICKICGTETDVPVCCEQSMMVKDNYMLCCCKSEECGYQPIQECCGQKMSYVGT' A
#
# COMPACT_ATOMS: atom_id res chain seq x y z
N MET A 1 9.49 -13.35 6.82
CA MET A 1 9.13 -11.92 6.85
C MET A 1 7.64 -11.82 6.57
N LYS A 2 6.87 -11.06 7.36
CA LYS A 2 5.46 -10.81 7.05
C LYS A 2 5.39 -9.72 5.99
N ILE A 3 4.79 -10.02 4.85
CA ILE A 3 4.56 -9.03 3.79
C ILE A 3 3.43 -8.11 4.29
N PRO A 4 3.62 -6.79 4.32
CA PRO A 4 2.55 -5.88 4.70
C PRO A 4 1.39 -5.97 3.72
N LYS A 5 0.16 -5.88 4.23
CA LYS A 5 -1.06 -6.05 3.43
C LYS A 5 -1.98 -4.83 3.51
N LEU A 6 -2.82 -4.70 2.50
CA LEU A 6 -4.00 -3.84 2.51
C LEU A 6 -5.25 -4.73 2.67
N ILE A 7 -6.18 -4.33 3.54
CA ILE A 7 -7.46 -5.01 3.73
C ILE A 7 -8.63 -4.07 3.44
N CYS A 8 -9.62 -4.55 2.70
CA CYS A 8 -10.89 -3.88 2.61
C CYS A 8 -11.70 -4.11 3.90
N LYS A 9 -12.05 -3.04 4.61
CA LYS A 9 -12.84 -3.15 5.86
C LYS A 9 -14.31 -3.54 5.61
N ILE A 10 -14.78 -3.49 4.36
CA ILE A 10 -16.14 -3.84 3.98
C ILE A 10 -16.25 -5.34 3.65
N CYS A 11 -15.49 -5.82 2.67
CA CYS A 11 -15.58 -7.21 2.19
C CYS A 11 -14.52 -8.16 2.75
N GLY A 12 -13.51 -7.64 3.47
CA GLY A 12 -12.41 -8.44 4.02
C GLY A 12 -11.34 -8.84 3.00
N THR A 13 -11.44 -8.43 1.73
CA THR A 13 -10.41 -8.72 0.72
C THR A 13 -9.05 -8.18 1.15
N GLU A 14 -8.04 -9.06 1.11
CA GLU A 14 -6.65 -8.72 1.35
C GLU A 14 -5.87 -8.65 0.04
N THR A 15 -4.95 -7.71 -0.07
CA THR A 15 -3.96 -7.63 -1.15
C THR A 15 -2.61 -7.23 -0.57
N ASP A 16 -1.53 -7.67 -1.20
CA ASP A 16 -0.19 -7.34 -0.72
C ASP A 16 0.13 -5.87 -1.04
N VAL A 17 0.85 -5.21 -0.14
CA VAL A 17 1.37 -3.87 -0.42
C VAL A 17 2.39 -4.00 -1.56
N PRO A 18 2.25 -3.21 -2.64
CA PRO A 18 3.16 -3.28 -3.78
C PRO A 18 4.62 -3.11 -3.38
N VAL A 19 5.50 -3.74 -4.16
CA VAL A 19 6.95 -3.68 -3.97
C VAL A 19 7.54 -2.66 -4.94
N CYS A 20 8.43 -1.81 -4.44
CA CYS A 20 9.21 -0.85 -5.20
C CYS A 20 10.69 -0.97 -4.81
N CYS A 21 11.61 -1.05 -5.78
CA CYS A 21 13.04 -1.36 -5.54
C CYS A 21 13.25 -2.55 -4.59
N GLU A 22 12.54 -3.65 -4.84
CA GLU A 22 12.65 -4.90 -4.05
C GLU A 22 12.21 -4.79 -2.58
N GLN A 23 11.65 -3.64 -2.17
CA GLN A 23 11.11 -3.41 -0.83
C GLN A 23 9.63 -3.05 -0.91
N SER A 24 8.84 -3.44 0.09
CA SER A 24 7.44 -2.99 0.17
C SER A 24 7.37 -1.47 0.25
N MET A 25 6.41 -0.88 -0.48
CA MET A 25 6.14 0.55 -0.40
C MET A 25 5.76 0.94 1.03
N MET A 26 6.18 2.14 1.45
CA MET A 26 5.79 2.71 2.74
C MET A 26 4.38 3.27 2.65
N VAL A 27 3.51 2.94 3.60
CA VAL A 27 2.15 3.51 3.68
C VAL A 27 2.14 4.67 4.66
N LYS A 28 1.82 5.87 4.19
CA LYS A 28 1.76 7.10 5.00
C LYS A 28 0.69 8.05 4.48
N ASP A 29 -0.07 8.67 5.38
CA ASP A 29 -1.05 9.73 5.07
C ASP A 29 -2.06 9.35 3.95
N ASN A 30 -2.47 8.08 3.89
CA ASN A 30 -3.33 7.51 2.84
C ASN A 30 -2.71 7.43 1.44
N TYR A 31 -1.39 7.39 1.37
CA TYR A 31 -0.60 7.16 0.17
C TYR A 31 0.40 6.02 0.37
N MET A 32 0.83 5.43 -0.74
CA MET A 32 1.96 4.53 -0.82
C MET A 32 3.14 5.28 -1.42
N LEU A 33 4.27 5.23 -0.73
CA LEU A 33 5.52 5.88 -1.08
C LEU A 33 6.51 4.82 -1.53
N CYS A 34 7.02 4.97 -2.73
CA CYS A 34 8.15 4.18 -3.19
C CYS A 34 9.43 4.66 -2.47
N CYS A 35 10.28 3.73 -2.02
CA CYS A 35 11.51 4.07 -1.29
C CYS A 35 12.67 4.52 -2.18
N CYS A 36 12.56 4.36 -3.51
CA CYS A 36 13.58 4.77 -4.45
C CYS A 36 13.56 6.30 -4.58
N LYS A 37 14.72 6.96 -4.40
CA LYS A 37 14.90 8.42 -4.46
C LYS A 37 14.70 9.06 -5.85
N SER A 38 14.12 8.36 -6.84
CA SER A 38 13.85 8.97 -8.14
C SER A 38 12.58 9.81 -8.05
N GLU A 39 12.65 11.05 -8.52
CA GLU A 39 11.53 12.01 -8.52
C GLU A 39 10.31 11.51 -9.32
N GLU A 40 10.48 10.44 -10.11
CA GLU A 40 9.43 9.79 -10.91
C GLU A 40 8.53 8.85 -10.09
N CYS A 41 9.01 8.31 -8.97
CA CYS A 41 8.27 7.33 -8.16
C CYS A 41 7.52 8.02 -7.01
N GLY A 42 6.70 9.02 -7.35
CA GLY A 42 5.94 9.85 -6.42
C GLY A 42 4.81 9.12 -5.66
N TYR A 43 4.07 9.89 -4.87
CA TYR A 43 2.91 9.42 -4.07
C TYR A 43 1.92 8.63 -4.93
N GLN A 44 1.76 7.34 -4.62
CA GLN A 44 0.73 6.51 -5.23
C GLN A 44 -0.51 6.48 -4.32
N PRO A 45 -1.73 6.63 -4.86
CA PRO A 45 -2.94 6.47 -4.05
C PRO A 45 -3.03 5.03 -3.54
N ILE A 46 -3.49 4.85 -2.30
CA ILE A 46 -3.81 3.51 -1.79
C ILE A 46 -4.91 2.88 -2.65
N GLN A 47 -4.76 1.59 -2.95
CA GLN A 47 -5.75 0.82 -3.71
C GLN A 47 -7.14 0.94 -3.09
N GLU A 48 -8.16 1.03 -3.93
CA GLU A 48 -9.55 1.14 -3.52
C GLU A 48 -10.27 -0.20 -3.71
N CYS A 49 -11.15 -0.52 -2.74
CA CYS A 49 -12.04 -1.66 -2.81
C CYS A 49 -13.38 -1.27 -2.18
N CYS A 50 -14.50 -1.69 -2.79
CA CYS A 50 -15.85 -1.30 -2.36
C CYS A 50 -16.06 0.23 -2.26
N GLY A 51 -15.39 1.01 -3.13
CA GLY A 51 -15.50 2.48 -3.17
C GLY A 51 -14.79 3.19 -2.01
N GLN A 52 -13.91 2.50 -1.27
CA GLN A 52 -13.12 3.06 -0.19
C GLN A 52 -11.64 2.66 -0.31
N LYS A 53 -10.74 3.54 0.15
CA LYS A 53 -9.32 3.19 0.28
C LYS A 53 -9.17 2.02 1.25
N MET A 54 -8.40 1.03 0.85
CA MET A 54 -8.10 -0.12 1.69
C MET A 54 -7.25 0.30 2.91
N SER A 55 -7.39 -0.39 4.03
CA SER A 55 -6.65 -0.12 5.26
C SER A 55 -5.36 -0.91 5.32
N TYR A 56 -4.28 -0.30 5.81
CA TYR A 56 -3.01 -0.98 6.04
C TYR A 56 -3.09 -1.94 7.23
N VAL A 57 -2.57 -3.15 7.04
CA VAL A 57 -2.42 -4.20 8.06
C VAL A 57 -1.00 -4.75 7.94
N GLY A 58 -0.05 -4.00 8.50
CA GLY A 58 1.32 -4.45 8.68
C GLY A 58 1.61 -4.57 10.17
N THR A 59 2.04 -5.76 10.61
CA THR A 59 2.61 -6.02 11.94
C THR A 59 4.11 -5.94 11.90
#